data_AF-A0A353QUC1-F1
#
_entry.id   AF-A0A353QUC1-F1
#
_cell.length_a   1.000
_cell.length_b   1.000
_cell.length_c   1.000
_cell.angle_alpha   90.00
_cell.angle_beta   90.00
_cell.angle_gamma   90.00
#
_symmetry.space_group_name_H-M   'P 1'
#
loop_
_entity.id
_entity.type
_entity.pdbx_description
1 polymer ?
#
loop_
_entity_poly.entity_id
_entity_poly.type
_entity_poly.pdbx_seq_one_letter_code
_entity_poly.pdbx_strand_id
1 'polypeptide(L)'
;MLPLITEDIKESLLAETIPDVAEWRKKMIHYIKEENPEVNALIIESAQQTSLDPKAIALGAYLTYVALERADKAETSVIENILE
;
A
#
# COMPACT_ATOMS: atom_id res chain seq x y z
N MET A 1 1.47 9.29 14.80
CA MET A 1 2.78 8.83 14.28
C MET A 1 2.49 7.81 13.19
N LEU A 2 3.38 7.59 12.22
CA LEU A 2 3.20 6.47 11.29
C LEU A 2 3.41 5.15 12.06
N PRO A 3 2.57 4.13 11.86
CA PRO A 3 2.70 2.85 12.54
C PRO A 3 4.01 2.15 12.10
N LEU A 4 4.60 1.37 13.00
CA LEU A 4 5.84 0.65 12.70
C LEU A 4 5.54 -0.58 11.83
N ILE A 5 6.10 -0.59 10.61
CA ILE A 5 6.03 -1.76 9.73
C ILE A 5 7.06 -2.79 10.21
N THR A 6 6.58 -3.94 10.70
CA THR A 6 7.43 -5.05 11.14
C THR A 6 8.00 -5.83 9.96
N GLU A 7 9.06 -6.60 10.21
CA GLU A 7 9.64 -7.52 9.22
C GLU A 7 8.60 -8.53 8.72
N ASP A 8 7.77 -9.08 9.60
CA ASP A 8 6.71 -10.03 9.24
C ASP A 8 5.68 -9.41 8.27
N ILE A 9 5.27 -8.16 8.49
CA ILE A 9 4.36 -7.44 7.59
C ILE A 9 5.01 -7.24 6.22
N LYS A 10 6.29 -6.85 6.20
CA LYS A 10 7.04 -6.65 4.96
C LYS A 10 7.20 -7.95 4.18
N GLU A 11 7.66 -9.02 4.84
CA GLU A 11 7.91 -10.32 4.20
C GLU A 11 6.62 -10.94 3.67
N SER A 12 5.54 -10.95 4.47
CA SER A 12 4.24 -11.45 4.02
C SER A 12 3.71 -10.67 2.82
N LEU A 13 3.79 -9.34 2.86
CA LEU A 13 3.31 -8.51 1.77
C LEU A 13 4.10 -8.74 0.47
N LEU A 14 5.42 -8.90 0.55
CA LEU A 14 6.24 -9.23 -0.61
C LEU A 14 5.92 -10.63 -1.15
N ALA A 15 5.75 -11.62 -0.27
CA ALA A 15 5.39 -12.98 -0.65
C ALA A 15 4.02 -13.05 -1.35
N GLU A 16 3.07 -12.20 -0.96
CA GLU A 16 1.76 -12.11 -1.60
C GLU A 16 1.79 -11.33 -2.93
N THR A 17 2.61 -10.27 -3.00
CA THR A 17 2.58 -9.33 -4.13
C THR A 17 3.46 -9.75 -5.29
N ILE A 18 4.67 -10.25 -5.03
CA ILE A 18 5.65 -10.55 -6.09
C ILE A 18 5.15 -11.63 -7.07
N PRO A 19 4.54 -12.74 -6.62
CA PRO A 19 4.04 -13.77 -7.54
C PRO A 19 2.92 -13.29 -8.47
N ASP A 20 2.14 -12.28 -8.07
CA ASP A 20 1.00 -11.77 -8.85
C ASP A 20 0.95 -10.23 -8.89
N VAL A 21 2.09 -9.62 -9.23
CA VAL A 21 2.23 -8.16 -9.25
C VAL A 21 1.29 -7.48 -10.25
N ALA A 22 0.88 -8.20 -11.30
CA ALA A 22 -0.05 -7.69 -12.29
C ALA A 22 -1.45 -7.49 -11.71
N GLU A 23 -1.94 -8.48 -10.95
CA GLU A 23 -3.25 -8.40 -10.31
C GLU A 23 -3.25 -7.38 -9.16
N TRP A 24 -2.19 -7.36 -8.34
CA TRP A 24 -2.04 -6.36 -7.28
C TRP A 24 -2.09 -4.93 -7.80
N ARG A 25 -1.45 -4.65 -8.94
CA ARG A 25 -1.54 -3.34 -9.60
C ARG A 25 -2.96 -3.00 -10.07
N LYS A 26 -3.73 -3.97 -10.58
CA LYS A 26 -5.12 -3.73 -10.98
C LYS A 26 -6.01 -3.42 -9.77
N LYS A 27 -5.86 -4.20 -8.70
CA LYS A 27 -6.59 -4.00 -7.43
C LYS A 27 -6.35 -2.61 -6.88
N MET A 28 -5.09 -2.17 -6.87
CA MET A 28 -4.75 -0.80 -6.49
C MET A 28 -5.47 0.24 -7.34
N ILE A 29 -5.38 0.14 -8.67
CA ILE A 29 -5.96 1.16 -9.56
C ILE A 29 -7.46 1.27 -9.31
N HIS A 30 -8.15 0.17 -9.02
CA HIS A 30 -9.56 0.22 -8.63
C HIS A 30 -9.73 0.86 -7.25
N TYR A 31 -9.08 0.28 -6.24
CA TYR A 31 -9.22 0.66 -4.84
C TYR A 31 -8.86 2.14 -4.60
N ILE A 32 -7.69 2.59 -5.05
CA ILE A 32 -7.27 3.99 -4.84
C ILE A 32 -8.13 4.94 -5.66
N LYS A 33 -8.54 4.58 -6.87
CA LYS A 33 -9.41 5.45 -7.66
C LYS A 33 -10.78 5.63 -7.01
N GLU A 34 -11.29 4.59 -6.34
CA GLU A 34 -12.57 4.62 -5.61
C GLU A 34 -12.44 5.35 -4.27
N GLU A 35 -11.43 5.03 -3.47
CA GLU A 35 -11.25 5.57 -2.12
C GLU A 35 -10.63 6.98 -2.11
N ASN A 36 -9.71 7.26 -3.03
CA ASN A 36 -9.00 8.55 -3.07
C ASN A 36 -8.50 8.90 -4.50
N PRO A 37 -9.36 9.49 -5.35
CA PRO A 37 -9.01 9.84 -6.73
C PRO A 37 -7.83 10.82 -6.83
N GLU A 38 -7.58 11.65 -5.80
CA GLU A 38 -6.45 12.59 -5.77
C GLU A 38 -5.10 11.87 -5.66
N VAL A 39 -5.03 10.77 -4.90
CA VAL A 39 -3.81 9.93 -4.83
C VAL A 39 -3.52 9.32 -6.21
N ASN A 40 -4.56 8.87 -6.91
CA ASN A 40 -4.42 8.38 -8.28
C ASN A 40 -3.94 9.48 -9.24
N ALA A 41 -4.50 10.70 -9.13
CA ALA A 41 -4.04 11.85 -9.92
C ALA A 41 -2.55 12.16 -9.64
N LEU A 42 -2.15 12.18 -8.38
CA LEU A 42 -0.77 12.43 -7.96
C LEU A 42 0.21 11.41 -8.54
N ILE A 43 -0.16 10.13 -8.58
CA ILE A 43 0.66 9.07 -9.20
C ILE A 43 0.82 9.32 -10.71
N ILE A 44 -0.27 9.66 -11.40
CA ILE A 44 -0.27 9.90 -12.84
C ILE A 44 0.57 11.15 -13.17
N GLU A 45 0.37 12.26 -12.46
CA GLU A 45 1.11 13.50 -12.66
C GLU A 45 2.60 13.32 -12.36
N SER A 46 2.95 12.60 -11.29
CA SER A 46 4.34 12.29 -10.95
C SER A 46 5.01 11.49 -12.07
N ALA A 47 4.31 10.53 -12.66
CA ALA A 47 4.82 9.77 -13.80
C ALA A 47 4.99 10.63 -15.05
N GLN A 48 4.05 11.55 -15.32
CA GLN A 48 4.11 12.47 -16.47
C GLN A 48 5.26 13.48 -16.37
N GLN A 49 5.60 13.90 -15.15
CA GLN A 49 6.68 14.86 -14.89
C GLN A 49 8.06 14.19 -14.76
N THR A 50 8.13 12.86 -14.87
CA THR A 50 9.37 12.09 -14.75
C THR A 50 9.50 11.08 -15.89
N SER A 51 10.56 10.29 -15.89
CA SER A 51 10.73 9.15 -16.80
C SER A 51 10.31 7.81 -16.18
N LEU A 52 9.61 7.84 -15.04
CA LEU A 52 9.23 6.64 -14.30
C LEU A 52 7.96 6.02 -14.87
N ASP A 53 7.88 4.68 -14.86
CA ASP A 53 6.66 3.96 -15.25
C ASP A 53 5.56 4.24 -14.21
N PRO A 54 4.39 4.80 -14.61
CA PRO A 54 3.27 5.04 -13.70
C PRO A 54 2.84 3.76 -12.96
N LYS A 55 2.96 2.59 -13.60
CA LYS A 55 2.63 1.30 -12.97
C LYS A 55 3.62 0.90 -11.87
N ALA A 56 4.88 1.33 -11.98
CA ALA A 56 5.90 1.08 -10.96
C ALA A 56 5.70 2.02 -9.76
N ILE A 57 5.42 3.31 -10.00
CA ILE A 57 5.05 4.27 -8.95
C ILE A 57 3.81 3.79 -8.21
N ALA A 58 2.79 3.36 -8.98
CA ALA A 58 1.54 2.85 -8.46
C ALA A 58 1.77 1.66 -7.51
N LEU A 59 2.52 0.65 -7.95
CA LEU A 59 2.85 -0.51 -7.13
C LEU A 59 3.54 -0.14 -5.81
N GLY A 60 4.53 0.75 -5.85
CA GLY A 60 5.25 1.20 -4.65
C GLY A 60 4.33 1.94 -3.66
N ALA A 61 3.46 2.82 -4.17
CA ALA A 61 2.46 3.51 -3.36
C ALA A 61 1.48 2.53 -2.71
N TYR A 62 1.00 1.53 -3.46
CA TYR A 62 0.07 0.54 -2.95
C TYR A 62 0.67 -0.34 -1.87
N LEU A 63 1.88 -0.85 -2.10
CA LEU A 63 2.62 -1.64 -1.11
C LEU A 63 2.78 -0.86 0.20
N THR A 64 3.12 0.42 0.10
CA THR A 64 3.26 1.30 1.26
C THR A 64 1.94 1.47 1.99
N TYR A 65 0.86 1.74 1.25
CA TYR A 65 -0.47 1.92 1.82
C TYR A 65 -0.94 0.66 2.58
N VAL A 66 -0.84 -0.51 1.95
CA VAL A 66 -1.25 -1.78 2.57
C VAL A 66 -0.37 -2.14 3.77
N ALA A 67 0.93 -1.86 3.72
CA ALA A 67 1.82 -2.08 4.86
C ALA A 67 1.45 -1.21 6.06
N LEU A 68 1.15 0.08 5.83
CA LEU A 68 0.70 1.00 6.87
C LEU A 68 -0.66 0.57 7.44
N GLU A 69 -1.60 0.17 6.59
CA GLU A 69 -2.91 -0.32 7.03
C GLU A 69 -2.80 -1.59 7.91
N ARG A 70 -1.93 -2.55 7.51
CA ARG A 70 -1.67 -3.76 8.31
C ARG A 70 -1.01 -3.42 9.64
N ALA A 71 -0.08 -2.49 9.65
CA ALA A 71 0.61 -2.07 10.87
C ALA A 71 -0.34 -1.35 11.85
N ASP A 72 -1.19 -0.45 11.35
CA ASP A 72 -2.20 0.26 12.15
C ASP A 72 -3.22 -0.71 12.78
N LYS A 73 -3.67 -1.69 12.01
CA LYS A 73 -4.54 -2.77 12.50
C LYS A 73 -3.86 -3.61 13.57
N ALA A 74 -2.60 -3.98 13.37
CA ALA A 74 -1.84 -4.75 14.36
C ALA A 74 -1.65 -3.99 15.68
N GLU A 75 -1.30 -2.69 15.60
CA GLU A 75 -1.19 -1.82 16.79
C GLU A 75 -2.54 -1.70 17.52
N THR A 76 -3.63 -1.48 16.77
CA THR A 76 -4.99 -1.39 17.33
C THR A 76 -5.41 -2.68 18.04
N SER A 77 -5.20 -3.84 17.40
CA SER A 77 -5.52 -5.13 18.02
C SER A 77 -4.70 -5.41 19.28
N VAL A 78 -3.44 -4.95 19.35
CA VAL A 78 -2.63 -5.07 20.57
C VAL A 78 -3.24 -4.21 21.70
N ILE A 79 -3.67 -2.99 21.39
CA ILE A 79 -4.30 -2.10 22.38
C ILE A 79 -5.60 -2.71 22.91
N GLU A 80 -6.47 -3.22 22.03
CA GLU A 80 -7.72 -3.87 22.42
C GLU A 80 -7.48 -5.05 23.38
N ASN A 81 -6.54 -5.94 23.05
CA ASN A 81 -6.19 -7.09 23.89
C ASN A 81 -5.60 -6.72 25.26
N ILE A 82 -5.02 -5.53 25.43
CA ILE A 82 -4.48 -5.04 26.71
C ILE A 82 -5.59 -4.44 27.59
N LEU A 83 -6.67 -3.96 26.97
CA LEU A 83 -7.78 -3.28 27.64
C LEU A 83 -8.91 -4.24 28.08
N GLU A 84 -8.92 -5.47 27.58
CA GLU A 84 -9.78 -6.59 28.04
C GLU A 84 -9.20 -7.32 29.26
#